data_AF-A0A2J8CQQ4-F1
#
_entry.id   AF-A0A2J8CQQ4-F1
#
_cell.length_a   1.000
_cell.length_b   1.000
_cell.length_c   1.000
_cell.angle_alpha   90.00
_cell.angle_beta   90.00
_cell.angle_gamma   90.00
#
_symmetry.space_group_name_H-M   'P 1'
#
loop_
_entity.id
_entity.type
_entity.pdbx_description
1 polymer ?
#
loop_
_entity_poly.entity_id
_entity_poly.type
_entity_poly.pdbx_seq_one_letter_code
_entity_poly.pdbx_strand_id
1 'polypeptide(L)' 'MNKLQSEQLKAFVASINQDIAKTFDYATRVEMRAAKGGTSKHSVLDQIKGFRETIA' A
#
# COMPACT_ATOMS: atom_id res chain seq x y z
N MET A 1 13.26 1.27 -3.61
CA MET A 1 14.37 0.37 -3.24
C MET A 1 14.03 -1.01 -3.78
N ASN A 2 14.17 -1.22 -5.10
CA ASN A 2 13.53 -2.32 -5.84
C ASN A 2 14.52 -2.93 -6.85
N LYS A 3 15.65 -3.46 -6.38
CA LYS A 3 16.77 -3.89 -7.26
C LYS A 3 16.93 -5.41 -7.37
N LEU A 4 16.16 -6.19 -6.61
CA LEU A 4 16.19 -7.64 -6.68
C LEU A 4 15.29 -8.12 -7.81
N GLN A 5 15.84 -9.01 -8.64
CA GLN A 5 15.09 -9.69 -9.70
C GLN A 5 14.18 -10.78 -9.11
N SER A 6 13.16 -11.19 -9.85
CA SER A 6 12.20 -12.20 -9.39
C SER A 6 12.88 -13.53 -9.03
N GLU A 7 13.90 -13.94 -9.78
CA GLU A 7 14.69 -15.15 -9.52
C GLU A 7 15.43 -15.06 -8.18
N GLN A 8 15.95 -13.88 -7.84
CA GLN A 8 16.63 -13.65 -6.57
C GLN A 8 15.65 -13.71 -5.40
N LEU A 9 14.42 -13.22 -5.57
CA LEU A 9 13.38 -13.32 -4.55
C LEU A 9 12.89 -14.76 -4.36
N LYS A 10 12.74 -15.52 -5.45
CA LYS A 10 12.36 -16.95 -5.41
C LYS A 10 13.38 -17.82 -4.69
N ALA A 11 14.66 -17.46 -4.75
CA ALA A 11 15.71 -18.15 -4.01
C ALA A 11 15.50 -18.09 -2.48
N PHE A 12 14.85 -17.03 -1.96
CA PHE A 12 14.51 -16.93 -0.54
C PHE A 12 13.15 -17.57 -0.22
N VAL A 13 12.16 -17.36 -1.09
CA VAL A 13 10.79 -17.83 -0.88
C VAL A 13 10.20 -18.31 -2.20
N ALA A 14 10.07 -19.64 -2.33
CA ALA A 14 9.64 -20.28 -3.57
C ALA A 14 8.22 -19.87 -4.03
N SER A 15 7.36 -19.42 -3.10
CA SER A 15 5.99 -18.97 -3.40
C SER A 15 5.92 -17.54 -3.93
N ILE A 16 7.03 -16.80 -4.00
CA ILE A 16 7.05 -15.46 -4.59
C ILE A 16 6.86 -15.57 -6.11
N ASN A 17 5.80 -14.94 -6.60
CA ASN A 17 5.47 -14.82 -8.01
C ASN A 17 5.82 -13.42 -8.55
N GLN A 18 5.65 -13.22 -9.86
CA GLN A 18 5.97 -11.93 -10.50
C GLN A 18 5.05 -10.78 -10.04
N ASP A 19 3.86 -11.08 -9.49
CA ASP A 19 2.95 -10.05 -8.98
C ASP A 19 3.50 -9.30 -7.76
N ILE A 20 4.52 -9.84 -7.09
CA ILE A 20 5.20 -9.15 -5.98
C ILE A 20 5.74 -7.77 -6.38
N ALA A 21 6.07 -7.58 -7.67
CA ALA A 21 6.56 -6.32 -8.20
C ALA A 21 5.58 -5.17 -7.95
N LYS A 22 4.27 -5.44 -8.03
CA LYS A 22 3.19 -4.47 -7.80
C LYS A 22 3.20 -3.95 -6.37
N THR A 23 3.61 -4.79 -5.41
CA THR A 23 3.73 -4.41 -4.00
C THR A 23 4.88 -3.43 -3.74
N PHE A 24 5.87 -3.31 -4.62
CA PHE A 24 6.99 -2.38 -4.43
C PHE A 24 6.76 -0.98 -5.02
N ASP A 25 5.57 -0.73 -5.58
CA ASP A 25 5.13 0.59 -6.00
C ASP A 25 4.64 1.41 -4.80
N TYR A 26 5.08 2.67 -4.73
CA TYR A 26 4.75 3.55 -3.61
C TYR A 26 3.26 3.86 -3.54
N ALA A 27 2.62 4.13 -4.68
CA ALA A 27 1.18 4.42 -4.71
C ALA A 27 0.39 3.19 -4.25
N THR A 28 0.73 2.01 -4.75
CA THR A 28 0.13 0.74 -4.34
C THR A 28 0.27 0.51 -2.84
N ARG A 29 1.43 0.80 -2.25
CA ARG A 29 1.65 0.68 -0.80
C ARG A 29 0.73 1.59 0.02
N VAL A 30 0.53 2.83 -0.43
CA VAL A 30 -0.35 3.79 0.23
C VAL A 30 -1.80 3.32 0.14
N GLU A 31 -2.25 2.90 -1.04
CA GLU A 31 -3.62 2.44 -1.27
C GLU A 31 -3.95 1.13 -0.54
N MET A 32 -2.97 0.24 -0.33
CA MET A 32 -3.18 -0.97 0.47
C MET A 32 -3.51 -0.68 1.95
N ARG A 33 -3.23 0.51 2.47
CA ARG A 33 -3.58 0.92 3.85
C ARG A 33 -4.99 1.49 3.90
N ALA A 34 -5.97 0.68 3.56
CA ALA A 34 -7.38 1.08 3.41
C ALA A 34 -8.25 0.92 4.67
N ALA A 35 -7.73 0.32 5.75
CA ALA A 35 -8.45 0.25 7.01
C ALA A 35 -8.76 1.65 7.59
N LYS A 36 -9.72 1.75 8.51
CA LYS A 36 -10.07 3.01 9.19
C LYS A 36 -8.82 3.66 9.81
N GLY A 37 -8.61 4.94 9.54
CA GLY A 37 -7.39 5.67 9.96
C GLY A 37 -6.14 5.39 9.12
N GLY A 38 -6.28 4.61 8.04
CA GLY A 38 -5.20 4.31 7.11
C GLY A 38 -4.85 5.46 6.17
N THR A 39 -3.85 5.23 5.33
CA THR A 39 -3.28 6.23 4.42
C THR A 39 -3.81 6.14 2.99
N SER A 40 -4.69 5.18 2.68
CA SER A 40 -5.32 5.14 1.35
C SER A 40 -6.06 6.44 1.06
N LYS A 41 -6.20 6.80 -0.23
CA LYS A 41 -6.93 8.02 -0.61
C LYS A 41 -8.33 8.06 -0.01
N HIS A 42 -9.05 6.95 -0.07
CA HIS A 42 -10.41 6.86 0.50
C HIS A 42 -10.39 7.06 2.02
N SER A 43 -9.50 6.38 2.74
CA SER A 43 -9.37 6.51 4.19
C SER A 43 -9.05 7.94 4.62
N VAL A 44 -8.19 8.65 3.87
CA VAL A 44 -7.81 10.04 4.17
C VAL A 44 -8.97 11.00 3.88
N LEU A 45 -9.71 10.79 2.79
CA LEU A 45 -10.89 11.60 2.48
C LEU A 45 -11.98 11.46 3.55
N ASP A 46 -12.20 10.25 4.07
CA ASP A 46 -13.13 10.02 5.17
C ASP A 46 -12.69 10.73 6.46
N GLN A 47 -11.39 10.73 6.76
CA GLN A 47 -10.82 11.47 7.89
C GLN A 47 -11.02 12.99 7.73
N ILE A 48 -10.73 13.53 6.56
CA ILE A 48 -10.94 14.96 6.26
C ILE A 48 -12.41 15.34 6.44
N LYS A 49 -13.34 14.49 5.96
CA LYS A 49 -14.78 14.70 6.15
C LYS A 49 -15.13 14.72 7.64
N GLY A 50 -14.70 13.72 8.41
CA GLY A 50 -14.98 13.64 9.84
C GLY A 50 -14.43 14.83 10.64
N PHE A 51 -13.22 15.31 10.30
CA PHE A 51 -12.66 16.51 10.92
C PHE A 51 -13.46 17.78 10.58
N ARG A 52 -13.90 17.93 9.32
CA ARG A 52 -14.75 19.07 8.92
C ARG A 52 -16.07 19.09 9.70
N GLU A 53 -16.68 17.94 9.93
CA GLU A 53 -17.91 17.81 10.71
C GLU A 53 -17.69 18.07 12.21
N THR A 54 -16.49 17.80 12.73
CA THR A 54 -16.16 17.99 14.16
C THR A 54 -15.74 19.43 14.49
N ILE A 55 -15.10 20.12 13.54
CA ILE A 55 -14.60 21.49 13.71
C ILE A 55 -15.68 22.55 13.40
N ALA A 56 -16.70 22.20 12.60
CA ALA A 56 -17.84 23.07 12.29
C ALA A 56 -18.84 23.15 13.44
#